data_AF-A0A2H3E374-F1
#
_entry.id   AF-A0A2H3E374-F1
#
_cell.length_a   1.000
_cell.length_b   1.000
_cell.length_c   1.000
_cell.angle_alpha   90.00
_cell.angle_beta   90.00
_cell.angle_gamma   90.00
#
_symmetry.space_group_name_H-M   'P 1'
#
loop_
_entity.id
_entity.type
_entity.pdbx_description
1 polymer ?
#
loop_
_entity_poly.entity_id
_entity_poly.type
_entity_poly.pdbx_seq_one_letter_code
_entity_poly.pdbx_strand_id
1 'polypeptide(L)'
;MLSPPQMDTTEERRVAHNASSLRSYAKHRDSINKKRRDAYRQKKGQRNGSRLELPIPQAVPSVEIEVNGGHSYTEHCLSLAEAIDQINPISASFIILTMGSPRHYADTVYQLFITLDCPLDSALLHVSSFEQSLLEQERVILNSPSTTGGSEMGRLRAVLDPVRLLAGWLEEMIYEAMVSPACLREKYLRRELAFLKDD
;
A
#
# COMPACT_ATOMS: atom_id res chain seq x y z
N MET A 1 -32.41 -28.77 -44.26
CA MET A 1 -31.50 -27.63 -43.97
C MET A 1 -31.43 -27.49 -42.46
N LEU A 2 -30.29 -27.85 -41.86
CA LEU A 2 -30.02 -27.69 -40.44
C LEU A 2 -29.26 -26.38 -40.25
N SER A 3 -29.85 -25.42 -39.53
CA SER A 3 -29.15 -24.20 -39.12
C SER A 3 -28.05 -24.56 -38.11
N PRO A 4 -26.83 -24.00 -38.22
CA PRO A 4 -25.77 -24.26 -37.26
C PRO A 4 -26.08 -23.61 -35.90
N PRO A 5 -25.58 -24.17 -34.79
CA PRO A 5 -25.92 -23.70 -33.45
C PRO A 5 -25.26 -22.34 -33.16
N GLN A 6 -26.08 -21.34 -32.82
CA GLN A 6 -25.64 -20.05 -32.28
C GLN A 6 -25.18 -20.18 -30.82
N MET A 7 -24.07 -20.89 -30.55
CA MET A 7 -23.56 -21.03 -29.17
C MET A 7 -22.13 -20.50 -28.92
N ASP A 8 -21.37 -20.08 -29.94
CA ASP A 8 -19.97 -19.62 -29.73
C ASP A 8 -19.79 -18.11 -29.43
N THR A 9 -20.72 -17.25 -29.86
CA THR A 9 -20.40 -15.80 -29.93
C THR A 9 -20.42 -15.04 -28.60
N THR A 10 -21.03 -15.59 -27.55
CA THR A 10 -21.21 -14.90 -26.27
C THR A 10 -20.07 -15.20 -25.29
N GLU A 11 -19.58 -16.44 -25.28
CA GLU A 11 -18.39 -16.82 -24.50
C GLU A 11 -17.13 -16.20 -25.11
N GLU A 12 -16.97 -16.23 -26.44
CA GLU A 12 -15.86 -15.56 -27.13
C GLU A 12 -15.83 -14.06 -26.85
N ARG A 13 -16.99 -13.39 -26.83
CA ARG A 13 -17.09 -11.98 -26.45
C ARG A 13 -16.67 -11.73 -25.00
N ARG A 14 -17.04 -12.62 -24.08
CA ARG A 14 -16.66 -12.52 -22.66
C ARG A 14 -15.16 -12.74 -22.47
N VAL A 15 -14.59 -13.73 -23.16
CA VAL A 15 -13.15 -14.05 -23.15
C VAL A 15 -12.33 -12.91 -23.76
N ALA A 16 -12.76 -12.36 -24.90
CA ALA A 16 -12.09 -11.23 -25.54
C ALA A 16 -12.14 -9.96 -24.67
N HIS A 17 -13.29 -9.71 -24.03
CA HIS A 17 -13.44 -8.62 -23.07
C HIS A 17 -12.50 -8.81 -21.87
N ASN A 18 -12.47 -9.99 -21.25
CA ASN A 18 -11.58 -10.30 -20.14
C ASN A 18 -10.10 -10.17 -20.52
N ALA A 19 -9.70 -10.63 -21.71
CA ALA A 19 -8.34 -10.47 -22.23
C ALA A 19 -7.99 -8.98 -22.46
N SER A 20 -8.96 -8.16 -22.88
CA SER A 20 -8.79 -6.71 -22.98
C SER A 20 -8.64 -6.07 -21.60
N SER A 21 -9.51 -6.43 -20.64
CA SER A 21 -9.42 -5.96 -19.25
C SER A 21 -8.12 -6.37 -18.59
N LEU A 22 -7.60 -7.58 -18.84
CA LEU A 22 -6.29 -8.03 -18.36
C LEU A 22 -5.14 -7.16 -18.90
N ARG A 23 -5.19 -6.81 -20.19
CA ARG A 23 -4.20 -5.90 -20.79
C ARG A 23 -4.31 -4.48 -20.23
N SER A 24 -5.54 -4.02 -19.96
CA SER A 24 -5.79 -2.74 -19.30
C SER A 24 -5.25 -2.74 -17.86
N TYR A 25 -5.50 -3.82 -17.11
CA TYR A 25 -4.95 -4.03 -15.78
C TYR A 25 -3.44 -4.03 -15.78
N ALA A 26 -2.78 -4.70 -16.74
CA ALA A 26 -1.33 -4.66 -16.84
C ALA A 26 -0.80 -3.21 -16.97
N LYS A 27 -1.42 -2.39 -17.82
CA LYS A 27 -1.05 -0.96 -17.97
C LYS A 27 -1.37 -0.12 -16.73
N HIS A 28 -2.51 -0.36 -16.09
CA HIS A 28 -2.90 0.36 -14.88
C HIS A 28 -2.02 -0.03 -13.69
N ARG A 29 -1.68 -1.32 -13.58
CA ARG A 29 -0.69 -1.83 -12.64
C ARG A 29 0.67 -1.19 -12.87
N ASP A 30 1.09 -1.01 -14.12
CA ASP A 30 2.32 -0.26 -14.43
C ASP A 30 2.23 1.21 -14.00
N SER A 31 1.07 1.84 -14.16
CA SER A 31 0.79 3.21 -13.69
C SER A 31 0.83 3.29 -12.16
N ILE A 32 0.20 2.35 -11.44
CA ILE A 32 0.26 2.24 -9.98
C ILE A 32 1.69 2.01 -9.53
N ASN A 33 2.42 1.09 -10.15
CA ASN A 33 3.82 0.79 -9.85
C ASN A 33 4.73 1.99 -10.16
N LYS A 34 4.41 2.78 -11.20
CA LYS A 34 5.10 4.03 -11.49
C LYS A 34 4.84 5.07 -10.39
N LYS A 35 3.58 5.27 -10.00
CA LYS A 35 3.21 6.15 -8.87
C LYS A 35 3.89 5.73 -7.57
N ARG A 36 3.94 4.42 -7.27
CA ARG A 36 4.71 3.87 -6.13
C ARG A 36 6.17 4.25 -6.22
N ARG A 37 6.83 4.00 -7.36
CA ARG A 37 8.25 4.39 -7.59
C ARG A 37 8.47 5.89 -7.47
N ASP A 38 7.56 6.71 -7.96
CA ASP A 38 7.67 8.17 -7.93
C ASP A 38 7.45 8.71 -6.51
N ALA A 39 6.48 8.18 -5.77
CA ALA A 39 6.28 8.45 -4.34
C ALA A 39 7.51 8.02 -3.52
N TYR A 40 8.13 6.88 -3.84
CA TYR A 40 9.37 6.44 -3.23
C TYR A 40 10.52 7.41 -3.50
N ARG A 41 10.64 7.91 -4.75
CA ARG A 41 11.65 8.93 -5.10
C ARG A 41 11.41 10.25 -4.39
N GLN A 42 10.16 10.70 -4.27
CA GLN A 42 9.82 11.93 -3.55
C GLN A 42 10.18 11.83 -2.07
N LYS A 43 9.80 10.74 -1.38
CA LYS A 43 10.20 10.51 0.02
C LYS A 43 11.72 10.47 0.20
N LYS A 44 12.46 9.89 -0.75
CA LYS A 44 13.93 9.88 -0.73
C LYS A 44 14.53 11.29 -0.89
N GLY A 45 13.91 12.16 -1.69
CA GLY A 45 14.33 13.56 -1.86
C GLY A 45 13.92 14.48 -0.71
N GLN A 46 12.84 14.16 0.01
CA GLN A 46 12.32 14.97 1.13
C GLN A 46 13.04 14.72 2.46
N ARG A 47 13.94 13.72 2.52
CA ARG A 47 14.80 13.42 3.70
C ARG A 47 15.70 14.59 4.13
N ASN A 48 15.82 15.64 3.32
CA ASN A 48 16.54 16.86 3.70
C ASN A 48 15.69 17.85 4.54
N GLY A 49 14.43 17.53 4.88
CA GLY A 49 13.60 18.49 5.62
C GLY A 49 12.37 18.03 6.39
N SER A 50 11.93 16.76 6.36
CA SER A 50 10.66 16.40 7.03
C SER A 50 10.75 15.23 8.02
N ARG A 51 10.85 15.60 9.30
CA ARG A 51 10.10 14.93 10.37
C ARG A 51 8.64 14.83 9.89
N LEU A 52 8.01 13.67 9.97
CA LEU A 52 6.61 13.44 9.57
C LEU A 52 5.70 14.52 10.20
N GLU A 53 5.40 15.57 9.45
CA GLU A 53 4.39 16.55 9.86
C GLU A 53 3.01 15.93 9.60
N LEU A 54 2.31 15.70 10.71
CA LEU A 54 0.88 15.41 10.72
C LEU A 54 0.12 16.68 10.31
N PRO A 55 -0.98 16.57 9.54
CA PRO A 55 -1.89 17.70 9.37
C PRO A 55 -2.77 17.83 10.62
N ILE A 56 -2.56 18.87 11.42
CA ILE A 56 -3.52 19.34 12.44
C ILE A 56 -3.72 20.86 12.26
N PRO A 57 -4.94 21.41 12.43
CA PRO A 57 -5.29 22.78 12.01
C PRO A 57 -4.62 23.88 12.84
N GLN A 58 -4.38 25.01 12.18
CA GLN A 58 -3.65 26.21 12.63
C GLN A 58 -4.03 26.78 14.00
N ALA A 59 -3.02 27.29 14.73
CA ALA A 59 -3.09 28.54 15.50
C ALA A 59 -1.70 29.16 15.81
N VAL A 60 -1.38 30.26 15.09
CA VAL A 60 -0.66 31.49 15.53
C VAL A 60 0.88 31.44 15.77
N PRO A 61 1.65 32.52 15.42
CA PRO A 61 3.05 32.41 14.99
C PRO A 61 4.08 32.87 16.05
N SER A 62 5.35 32.49 15.89
CA SER A 62 6.46 33.18 16.57
C SER A 62 7.81 33.01 15.83
N VAL A 63 8.28 34.15 15.31
CA VAL A 63 9.63 34.74 15.41
C VAL A 63 10.87 33.99 14.88
N GLU A 64 11.56 34.72 14.02
CA GLU A 64 12.88 34.55 13.41
C GLU A 64 13.98 34.10 14.36
N ILE A 65 14.85 33.16 13.93
CA ILE A 65 16.32 33.28 14.09
C ILE A 65 16.99 32.68 12.85
N GLU A 66 17.66 33.56 12.11
CA GLU A 66 18.60 33.26 11.04
C GLU A 66 19.98 32.99 11.66
N VAL A 67 20.55 31.79 11.48
CA VAL A 67 22.00 31.58 11.62
C VAL A 67 22.52 30.64 10.54
N ASN A 68 23.43 31.20 9.75
CA ASN A 68 24.19 30.65 8.65
C ASN A 68 24.81 29.26 8.87
N GLY A 69 24.70 28.44 7.82
CA GLY A 69 25.88 28.11 7.01
C GLY A 69 26.84 27.06 7.56
N GLY A 70 26.43 25.79 7.46
CA GLY A 70 27.31 24.65 7.67
C GLY A 70 26.67 23.36 7.20
N HIS A 71 26.32 23.25 5.91
CA HIS A 71 25.87 22.00 5.31
C HIS A 71 27.03 21.00 5.24
N SER A 72 27.31 20.33 6.36
CA SER A 72 27.92 19.01 6.30
C SER A 72 26.85 18.05 5.81
N TYR A 73 27.08 17.48 4.63
CA TYR A 73 26.26 16.39 4.09
C TYR A 73 26.57 15.15 4.93
N THR A 74 26.06 15.10 6.15
CA THR A 74 26.06 13.86 6.93
C THR A 74 24.98 13.00 6.29
N GLU A 75 25.39 12.06 5.42
CA GLU A 75 24.57 10.88 5.18
C GLU A 75 24.36 10.23 6.54
N HIS A 76 23.22 10.52 7.18
CA HIS A 76 22.81 9.88 8.41
C HIS A 76 22.60 8.39 8.09
N CYS A 77 23.67 7.60 8.20
CA CYS A 77 23.57 6.16 8.35
C CYS A 77 22.80 5.91 9.64
N LEU A 78 21.50 5.63 9.52
CA LEU A 78 20.66 5.23 10.64
C LEU A 78 21.32 4.05 11.35
N SER A 79 21.53 4.20 12.65
CA SER A 79 21.97 3.12 13.51
C SER A 79 20.87 2.07 13.67
N LEU A 80 21.23 0.86 14.09
CA LEU A 80 20.27 -0.22 14.37
C LEU A 80 19.20 0.21 15.39
N ALA A 81 19.61 0.93 16.44
CA ALA A 81 18.70 1.42 17.47
C ALA A 81 17.67 2.40 16.88
N GLU A 82 18.12 3.35 16.05
CA GLU A 82 17.22 4.30 15.39
C GLU A 82 16.25 3.59 14.43
N ALA A 83 16.71 2.60 13.66
CA ALA A 83 15.82 1.85 12.77
C ALA A 83 14.73 1.09 13.55
N ILE A 84 15.07 0.56 14.72
CA ILE A 84 14.12 -0.12 15.60
C ILE A 84 13.14 0.88 16.21
N ASP A 85 13.61 2.05 16.63
CA ASP A 85 12.76 3.11 17.14
C ASP A 85 11.81 3.66 16.07
N GLN A 86 12.18 3.60 14.78
CA GLN A 86 11.28 3.96 13.67
C GLN A 86 10.19 2.93 13.38
N ILE A 87 10.35 1.64 13.75
CA ILE A 87 9.31 0.62 13.52
C ILE A 87 8.06 0.89 14.38
N ASN A 88 8.25 1.32 15.63
CA ASN A 88 7.15 1.58 16.57
C ASN A 88 6.15 2.65 16.09
N PRO A 89 6.56 3.87 15.67
CA PRO A 89 5.62 4.87 15.16
C PRO A 89 4.95 4.42 13.86
N ILE A 90 5.65 3.70 12.98
CA ILE A 90 5.04 3.13 11.77
C ILE A 90 3.95 2.13 12.14
N SER A 91 4.23 1.24 13.10
CA SER A 91 3.26 0.27 13.63
C SER A 91 2.03 0.98 14.23
N ALA A 92 2.24 1.98 15.08
CA ALA A 92 1.14 2.75 15.67
C ALA A 92 0.28 3.44 14.60
N SER A 93 0.90 4.08 13.61
CA SER A 93 0.17 4.68 12.49
C SER A 93 -0.60 3.66 11.66
N PHE A 94 -0.06 2.45 11.46
CA PHE A 94 -0.76 1.37 10.76
C PHE A 94 -1.95 0.83 11.57
N ILE A 95 -1.79 0.67 12.88
CA ILE A 95 -2.86 0.27 13.80
C ILE A 95 -3.98 1.32 13.78
N ILE A 96 -3.64 2.61 13.86
CA ILE A 96 -4.63 3.70 13.77
C ILE A 96 -5.36 3.67 12.43
N LEU A 97 -4.62 3.55 11.32
CA LEU A 97 -5.21 3.48 9.98
C LEU A 97 -6.21 2.34 9.86
N THR A 98 -5.85 1.18 10.39
CA THR A 98 -6.66 -0.04 10.27
C THR A 98 -7.69 -0.20 11.39
N MET A 99 -7.76 0.75 12.32
CA MET A 99 -8.53 0.61 13.56
C MET A 99 -8.21 -0.71 14.30
N GLY A 100 -6.95 -1.15 14.21
CA GLY A 100 -6.46 -2.41 14.77
C GLY A 100 -6.80 -3.67 13.98
N SER A 101 -7.49 -3.58 12.84
CA SER A 101 -7.87 -4.74 12.03
C SER A 101 -7.70 -4.48 10.52
N PRO A 102 -6.64 -5.05 9.90
CA PRO A 102 -6.47 -4.98 8.45
C PRO A 102 -7.70 -5.49 7.67
N ARG A 103 -8.38 -6.52 8.19
CA ARG A 103 -9.60 -7.08 7.59
C ARG A 103 -10.73 -6.05 7.60
N HIS A 104 -10.94 -5.37 8.74
CA HIS A 104 -11.95 -4.32 8.85
C HIS A 104 -11.65 -3.13 7.92
N TYR A 105 -10.37 -2.77 7.78
CA TYR A 105 -9.96 -1.72 6.85
C TYR A 105 -10.25 -2.10 5.39
N ALA A 106 -9.90 -3.32 4.97
CA ALA A 106 -10.19 -3.82 3.62
C ALA A 106 -11.69 -3.81 3.31
N ASP A 107 -12.52 -4.26 4.27
CA ASP A 107 -13.97 -4.17 4.16
C ASP A 107 -14.46 -2.72 4.02
N THR A 108 -13.98 -1.81 4.87
CA THR A 108 -14.32 -0.39 4.80
C THR A 108 -13.98 0.21 3.43
N VAL A 109 -12.79 -0.10 2.90
CA VAL A 109 -12.37 0.34 1.56
C VAL A 109 -13.29 -0.22 0.47
N TYR A 110 -13.71 -1.48 0.59
CA TYR A 110 -14.69 -2.07 -0.34
C TYR A 110 -16.03 -1.32 -0.30
N GLN A 111 -16.56 -1.06 0.90
CA GLN A 111 -17.83 -0.33 1.06
C GLN A 111 -17.72 1.08 0.46
N LEU A 112 -16.63 1.79 0.72
CA LEU A 112 -16.39 3.12 0.13
C LEU A 112 -16.33 3.08 -1.40
N PHE A 113 -15.68 2.07 -1.99
CA PHE A 113 -15.67 1.88 -3.43
C PHE A 113 -17.08 1.66 -3.99
N ILE A 114 -17.87 0.75 -3.40
CA ILE A 114 -19.21 0.43 -3.92
C ILE A 114 -20.24 1.54 -3.68
N THR A 115 -20.13 2.28 -2.57
CA THR A 115 -21.10 3.33 -2.22
C THR A 115 -20.75 4.69 -2.81
N LEU A 116 -19.46 5.05 -2.87
CA LEU A 116 -19.00 6.39 -3.22
C LEU A 116 -18.13 6.42 -4.48
N ASP A 117 -17.97 5.28 -5.17
CA ASP A 117 -17.09 5.13 -6.35
C ASP A 117 -15.65 5.64 -6.09
N CYS A 118 -15.20 5.46 -4.84
CA CYS A 118 -13.91 5.97 -4.39
C CYS A 118 -12.74 5.16 -5.00
N PRO A 119 -11.66 5.82 -5.46
CA PRO A 119 -10.56 5.12 -6.10
C PRO A 119 -9.76 4.25 -5.12
N LEU A 120 -9.80 2.93 -5.35
CA LEU A 120 -9.06 1.92 -4.58
C LEU A 120 -7.53 2.16 -4.59
N ASP A 121 -7.00 2.74 -5.66
CA ASP A 121 -5.59 3.09 -5.81
C ASP A 121 -5.06 3.95 -4.64
N SER A 122 -5.90 4.84 -4.10
CA SER A 122 -5.51 5.73 -3.00
C SER A 122 -5.20 4.96 -1.72
N ALA A 123 -6.08 4.00 -1.36
CA ALA A 123 -5.89 3.12 -0.21
C ALA A 123 -4.63 2.27 -0.39
N LEU A 124 -4.43 1.70 -1.59
CA LEU A 124 -3.23 0.91 -1.90
C LEU A 124 -1.95 1.75 -1.79
N LEU A 125 -1.95 2.98 -2.29
CA LEU A 125 -0.81 3.89 -2.18
C LEU A 125 -0.48 4.21 -0.72
N HIS A 126 -1.49 4.43 0.12
CA HIS A 126 -1.29 4.70 1.53
C HIS A 126 -0.64 3.50 2.23
N VAL A 127 -1.17 2.29 2.04
CA VAL A 127 -0.60 1.04 2.59
C VAL A 127 0.81 0.76 2.05
N SER A 128 1.04 0.98 0.75
CA SER A 128 2.37 0.82 0.13
C SER A 128 3.41 1.77 0.71
N SER A 129 2.97 2.89 1.27
CA SER A 129 3.86 3.86 1.91
C SER A 129 4.39 3.36 3.27
N PHE A 130 3.59 2.54 3.99
CA PHE A 130 4.04 1.82 5.19
C PHE A 130 5.04 0.73 4.83
N GLU A 131 4.72 -0.08 3.82
CA GLU A 131 5.60 -1.16 3.37
C GLU A 131 6.98 -0.62 3.02
N GLN A 132 7.04 0.47 2.26
CA GLN A 132 8.31 1.09 1.88
C GLN A 132 9.10 1.59 3.09
N SER A 133 8.45 2.26 4.04
CA SER A 133 9.12 2.74 5.25
C SER A 133 9.66 1.61 6.12
N LEU A 134 8.98 0.45 6.14
CA LEU A 134 9.44 -0.77 6.83
C LEU A 134 10.59 -1.46 6.09
N LEU A 135 10.51 -1.57 4.76
CA LEU A 135 11.59 -2.08 3.91
C LEU A 135 12.88 -1.26 4.03
N GLU A 136 12.76 0.05 4.29
CA GLU A 136 13.92 0.89 4.61
C GLU A 136 14.56 0.49 5.94
N GLN A 137 13.78 0.16 6.97
CA GLN A 137 14.32 -0.32 8.25
C GLN A 137 14.89 -1.73 8.10
N GLU A 138 14.26 -2.60 7.29
CA GLU A 138 14.78 -3.93 6.95
C GLU A 138 16.22 -3.85 6.45
N ARG A 139 16.49 -2.94 5.53
CA ARG A 139 17.84 -2.73 4.98
C ARG A 139 18.84 -2.29 6.05
N VAL A 140 18.43 -1.43 6.98
CA VAL A 140 19.32 -0.99 8.06
C VAL A 140 19.62 -2.16 9.01
N ILE A 141 18.60 -2.94 9.38
CA ILE A 141 18.75 -4.10 10.26
C ILE A 141 19.66 -5.16 9.63
N LEU A 142 19.43 -5.51 8.36
CA LEU A 142 20.22 -6.52 7.64
C LEU A 142 21.69 -6.11 7.44
N ASN A 143 21.96 -4.81 7.33
CA ASN A 143 23.33 -4.30 7.17
C ASN A 143 24.02 -3.99 8.50
N SER A 144 23.36 -4.26 9.63
CA SER A 144 23.96 -4.06 10.95
C SER A 144 24.95 -5.20 11.27
N PRO A 145 26.16 -4.90 11.77
CA PRO A 145 27.19 -5.89 12.04
C PRO A 145 26.90 -6.81 13.24
N SER A 146 25.74 -6.69 13.91
CA SER A 146 25.42 -7.50 15.09
C SER A 146 24.73 -8.82 14.76
N THR A 147 25.22 -9.92 15.34
CA THR A 147 24.69 -11.29 15.28
C THR A 147 23.29 -11.45 15.93
N THR A 148 22.69 -10.37 16.42
CA THR A 148 21.42 -10.37 17.17
C THR A 148 20.19 -10.18 16.29
N GLY A 149 20.34 -9.93 14.98
CA GLY A 149 19.26 -9.47 14.08
C GLY A 149 17.99 -10.31 13.97
N GLY A 150 17.89 -11.48 14.61
CA GLY A 150 16.67 -12.28 14.67
C GLY A 150 15.53 -11.62 15.45
N SER A 151 15.82 -10.97 16.58
CA SER A 151 14.79 -10.32 17.41
C SER A 151 14.24 -9.06 16.73
N GLU A 152 15.13 -8.25 16.20
CA GLU A 152 14.86 -7.03 15.44
C GLU A 152 14.07 -7.34 14.17
N MET A 153 14.50 -8.35 13.41
CA MET A 153 13.74 -8.82 12.25
C MET A 153 12.38 -9.40 12.64
N GLY A 154 12.26 -10.06 13.80
CA GLY A 154 10.98 -10.52 14.33
C GLY A 154 10.02 -9.35 14.58
N ARG A 155 10.50 -8.29 15.23
CA ARG A 155 9.70 -7.06 15.46
C ARG A 155 9.30 -6.37 14.16
N LEU A 156 10.22 -6.29 13.18
CA LEU A 156 9.91 -5.75 11.86
C LEU A 156 8.82 -6.57 11.15
N ARG A 157 8.99 -7.90 11.09
CA ARG A 157 8.04 -8.80 10.42
C ARG A 157 6.66 -8.78 11.03
N ALA A 158 6.57 -8.66 12.35
CA ALA A 158 5.29 -8.51 13.06
C ALA A 158 4.45 -7.31 12.58
N VAL A 159 5.09 -6.30 11.97
CA VAL A 159 4.41 -5.13 11.38
C VAL A 159 4.32 -5.25 9.86
N LEU A 160 5.40 -5.69 9.21
CA LEU A 160 5.50 -5.77 7.75
C LEU A 160 4.56 -6.82 7.15
N ASP A 161 4.38 -7.97 7.80
CA ASP A 161 3.56 -9.06 7.26
C ASP A 161 2.06 -8.65 7.19
N PRO A 162 1.45 -8.06 8.24
CA PRO A 162 0.10 -7.50 8.14
C PRO A 162 -0.05 -6.40 7.06
N VAL A 163 0.95 -5.55 6.89
CA VAL A 163 0.95 -4.49 5.86
C VAL A 163 0.92 -5.11 4.46
N ARG A 164 1.77 -6.12 4.20
CA ARG A 164 1.81 -6.83 2.92
C ARG A 164 0.55 -7.61 2.64
N LEU A 165 0.01 -8.27 3.67
CA LEU A 165 -1.26 -8.99 3.57
C LEU A 165 -2.38 -8.05 3.13
N LEU A 166 -2.49 -6.89 3.78
CA LEU A 166 -3.47 -5.87 3.41
C LEU A 166 -3.25 -5.34 1.99
N ALA A 167 -2.00 -5.05 1.61
CA ALA A 167 -1.67 -4.60 0.27
C ALA A 167 -2.13 -5.63 -0.78
N GLY A 168 -1.91 -6.93 -0.54
CA GLY A 168 -2.37 -8.01 -1.41
C GLY A 168 -3.89 -8.06 -1.56
N TRP A 169 -4.64 -7.88 -0.47
CA TRP A 169 -6.11 -7.81 -0.53
C TRP A 169 -6.61 -6.62 -1.34
N LEU A 170 -5.99 -5.44 -1.17
CA LEU A 170 -6.33 -4.26 -1.95
C LEU A 170 -5.98 -4.43 -3.44
N GLU A 171 -4.87 -5.09 -3.76
CA GLU A 171 -4.49 -5.42 -5.14
C GLU A 171 -5.48 -6.38 -5.80
N GLU A 172 -5.96 -7.39 -5.07
CA GLU A 172 -7.05 -8.28 -5.53
C GLU A 172 -8.31 -7.47 -5.83
N MET A 173 -8.72 -6.58 -4.93
CA MET A 173 -9.91 -5.75 -5.15
C MET A 173 -9.77 -4.86 -6.39
N ILE A 174 -8.62 -4.21 -6.58
CA ILE A 174 -8.36 -3.39 -7.77
C ILE A 174 -8.43 -4.24 -9.03
N TYR A 175 -7.82 -5.43 -9.02
CA TYR A 175 -7.85 -6.35 -10.14
C TYR A 175 -9.29 -6.72 -10.53
N GLU A 176 -10.10 -7.13 -9.56
CA GLU A 176 -11.49 -7.52 -9.81
C GLU A 176 -12.35 -6.33 -10.27
N ALA A 177 -12.19 -5.16 -9.65
CA ALA A 177 -12.88 -3.94 -10.06
C ALA A 177 -12.57 -3.55 -11.51
N MET A 178 -11.31 -3.73 -11.94
CA MET A 178 -10.87 -3.45 -13.31
C MET A 178 -11.40 -4.45 -14.33
N VAL A 179 -11.64 -5.71 -13.94
CA VAL A 179 -12.36 -6.66 -14.79
C VAL A 179 -13.80 -6.19 -14.96
N SER A 180 -14.47 -5.94 -13.83
CA SER A 180 -15.78 -5.29 -13.75
C SER A 180 -16.14 -5.02 -12.27
N PRO A 181 -16.71 -3.86 -11.92
CA PRO A 181 -17.25 -3.62 -10.58
C PRO A 181 -18.27 -4.68 -10.13
N ALA A 182 -19.01 -5.28 -11.08
CA ALA A 182 -19.93 -6.38 -10.80
C ALA A 182 -19.19 -7.68 -10.41
N CYS A 183 -18.02 -7.95 -10.99
CA CYS A 183 -17.18 -9.11 -10.67
C CYS A 183 -16.66 -9.01 -9.22
N LEU A 184 -16.14 -7.83 -8.85
CA LEU A 184 -15.73 -7.56 -7.46
C LEU A 184 -16.90 -7.73 -6.48
N ARG A 185 -18.08 -7.16 -6.81
CA ARG A 185 -19.28 -7.29 -5.96
C ARG A 185 -19.73 -8.75 -5.82
N GLU A 186 -19.71 -9.53 -6.89
CA GLU A 186 -20.06 -10.95 -6.87
C GLU A 186 -19.12 -11.74 -5.96
N LYS A 187 -17.80 -11.56 -6.11
CA LYS A 187 -16.81 -12.20 -5.24
C LYS A 187 -16.96 -11.82 -3.78
N TYR A 188 -17.27 -10.55 -3.51
CA TYR A 188 -17.54 -10.09 -2.15
C TYR A 188 -18.76 -10.80 -1.55
N LEU A 189 -19.88 -10.85 -2.28
CA LEU A 189 -21.12 -11.50 -1.83
C LEU A 189 -20.95 -13.01 -1.61
N ARG A 190 -20.12 -13.66 -2.43
CA ARG A 190 -19.78 -15.08 -2.30
C ARG A 190 -18.68 -15.36 -1.27
N ARG A 191 -18.13 -14.32 -0.61
CA ARG A 191 -17.00 -14.41 0.32
C ARG A 191 -15.75 -15.05 -0.29
N GLU A 192 -15.53 -14.84 -1.59
CA GLU A 192 -14.40 -15.40 -2.33
C GLU A 192 -13.12 -14.53 -2.23
N LEU A 193 -13.26 -13.26 -1.86
CA LEU A 193 -12.12 -12.35 -1.65
C LEU A 193 -11.26 -12.83 -0.48
N ALA A 194 -9.94 -12.71 -0.60
CA ALA A 194 -9.00 -13.28 0.36
C ALA A 194 -9.20 -12.76 1.79
N PHE A 195 -9.60 -11.50 1.97
CA PHE A 195 -9.84 -10.93 3.29
C PHE A 195 -11.13 -11.43 3.97
N LEU A 196 -12.05 -12.05 3.22
CA LEU A 196 -13.35 -12.56 3.72
C LEU A 196 -13.33 -14.04 4.10
N LYS A 197 -12.25 -14.75 3.76
CA LYS A 197 -12.05 -16.14 4.15
C LYS A 197 -11.83 -16.20 5.65
N ASP A 198 -12.59 -17.06 6.31
CA ASP A 198 -12.40 -17.36 7.73
C ASP A 198 -11.12 -18.22 7.84
N ASP A 199 -10.24 -17.87 8.78
CA ASP A 199 -9.02 -18.63 9.09
C ASP A 199 -9.33 -19.86 9.96
#